data_AF-A0A850KTA0-F1
#
_entry.id   AF-A0A850KTA0-F1
#
_cell.length_a   1.000
_cell.length_b   1.000
_cell.length_c   1.000
_cell.angle_alpha   90.00
_cell.angle_beta   90.00
_cell.angle_gamma   90.00
#
_symmetry.space_group_name_H-M   'P 1'
#
loop_
_entity.id
_entity.type
_entity.pdbx_description
1 polymer ?
#
loop_
_entity_poly.entity_id
_entity_poly.type
_entity_poly.pdbx_seq_one_letter_code
_entity_poly.pdbx_strand_id
1 'polypeptide(L)'
;MTFFDTPTGPSAAGVAVLSPRSHDNESDNINDEAANALEQEQEQEWQDLLDAQELEWSALEEEYQEKIDALAAEHDLQTDILYTEKQGKIDALWEAQEAEVSALTAVHEAACEALNATFESSYDALNAVLFAEWEALEAELEAAWAAAEDEGTATDDLAAEHDALREAQELDHAAQLEEFEADWDEALDTLKDAQDEEWQALEELHDEAWDALEDELHALIDALDEVQDAEWEALWSEKEAAFDALKEQHEAAQEALEEEHEAEWEELEGEEEHEEQEDGDFFKGSQEDDTIEGTEGDDTLTGFNGNDMLRGGAGDDVIWAGSDANGNDNVGGGAGDDIIGGGGGDDFLLGGEEGEGISGSDMIFGGAGDDTLIGGSWQDNNQNGIVDDGDTFEENESNANEDGSANDDGGANDDGSANDDGNDVENDNDMDDPYGDQLWAGIGDDLVIGGGGSDVLGGGVGHDKLMGLDGNDLIFGGQTGDDTIDAGAGDDTVFGSHGEDTIAGGEDDDLLFGGHGNDAITGGDGNDVLYGGKDDDTLTGGAGDDTLYGGAGDDRFVFSAESGNDTIYGFDDKDDVLDFTNAGIAFADLQTSQVDGGTMISWAGGNLFLAGVTVQISEDWFDF
;
A
#
# COMPACT_ATOMS: atom_id res chain seq x y z
N MET A 1 -12.15 -7.83 -13.72
CA MET A 1 -10.76 -7.97 -14.16
C MET A 1 -10.38 -9.44 -14.13
N THR A 2 -9.48 -9.87 -15.01
CA THR A 2 -8.68 -11.08 -14.80
C THR A 2 -7.47 -10.69 -13.98
N PHE A 3 -7.30 -11.21 -12.76
CA PHE A 3 -6.03 -11.39 -12.03
C PHE A 3 -6.39 -11.88 -10.62
N PHE A 4 -6.64 -13.17 -10.47
CA PHE A 4 -6.20 -13.88 -9.29
C PHE A 4 -5.03 -14.71 -9.80
N ASP A 5 -3.82 -14.26 -9.51
CA ASP A 5 -2.68 -15.16 -9.61
C ASP A 5 -2.97 -16.28 -8.62
N THR A 6 -3.12 -17.50 -9.14
CA THR A 6 -2.97 -18.68 -8.32
C THR A 6 -1.65 -18.51 -7.56
N PRO A 7 -1.63 -18.57 -6.22
CA PRO A 7 -0.38 -18.56 -5.48
C PRO A 7 0.49 -19.64 -6.11
N THR A 8 1.61 -19.24 -6.68
CA THR A 8 2.59 -20.19 -7.19
C THR A 8 3.04 -20.99 -6.00
N GLY A 9 2.53 -22.21 -5.87
CA GLY A 9 2.85 -23.08 -4.76
C GLY A 9 4.36 -23.27 -4.66
N PRO A 10 4.89 -23.62 -3.47
CA PRO A 10 6.28 -24.00 -3.35
C PRO A 10 6.56 -25.07 -4.39
N SER A 11 7.49 -24.78 -5.31
CA SER A 11 8.07 -25.82 -6.16
C SER A 11 8.50 -26.91 -5.21
N ALA A 12 8.04 -28.15 -5.44
CA ALA A 12 8.41 -29.36 -4.71
C ALA A 12 9.82 -29.22 -4.13
N ALA A 13 9.90 -28.76 -2.88
CA ALA A 13 11.14 -28.64 -2.15
C ALA A 13 11.72 -30.04 -2.13
N GLY A 14 13.01 -30.13 -2.45
CA GLY A 14 13.70 -31.35 -2.83
C GLY A 14 13.23 -32.54 -2.00
N VAL A 15 12.74 -33.57 -2.68
CA VAL A 15 12.69 -34.91 -2.10
C VAL A 15 14.11 -35.17 -1.62
N ALA A 16 14.34 -35.10 -0.31
CA ALA A 16 15.52 -35.66 0.30
C ALA A 16 15.44 -37.16 0.03
N VAL A 17 16.03 -37.58 -1.08
CA VAL A 17 16.22 -38.98 -1.41
C VAL A 17 17.28 -39.45 -0.43
N LEU A 18 16.85 -39.95 0.73
CA LEU A 18 17.70 -40.74 1.60
C LEU A 18 18.20 -41.91 0.76
N SER A 19 19.49 -41.83 0.41
CA SER A 19 20.17 -42.92 -0.29
C SER A 19 20.45 -44.01 0.74
N PRO A 20 20.34 -45.29 0.38
CA PRO A 20 20.67 -46.37 1.29
C PRO A 20 22.12 -46.19 1.77
N ARG A 21 22.36 -46.34 3.08
CA ARG A 21 23.72 -46.32 3.65
C ARG A 21 24.58 -47.36 2.93
N SER A 22 25.60 -46.91 2.20
CA SER A 22 26.54 -47.82 1.55
C SER A 22 27.35 -48.55 2.61
N HIS A 23 27.15 -49.86 2.73
CA HIS A 23 28.01 -50.72 3.54
C HIS A 23 29.37 -50.89 2.83
N ASP A 24 30.35 -50.06 3.18
CA ASP A 24 31.71 -50.16 2.65
C ASP A 24 32.39 -51.42 3.21
N ASN A 25 32.63 -52.40 2.32
CA ASN A 25 33.19 -53.70 2.65
C ASN A 25 34.71 -53.59 2.93
N GLU A 26 35.08 -53.15 4.14
CA GLU A 26 36.44 -53.27 4.68
C GLU A 26 36.66 -54.53 5.56
N SER A 27 35.70 -55.47 5.58
CA SER A 27 35.78 -56.70 6.37
C SER A 27 36.34 -57.89 5.57
N ASP A 28 37.57 -58.28 5.89
CA ASP A 28 38.37 -59.39 5.30
C ASP A 28 37.76 -60.83 5.46
N ASN A 29 36.46 -60.97 5.80
CA ASN A 29 35.85 -62.24 6.23
C ASN A 29 34.50 -62.62 5.59
N ILE A 30 33.96 -61.83 4.67
CA ILE A 30 32.68 -62.14 4.00
C ILE A 30 32.94 -62.87 2.66
N ASN A 31 32.09 -63.84 2.32
CA ASN A 31 32.11 -64.42 0.96
C ASN A 31 31.53 -63.39 0.00
N ASP A 32 32.37 -62.71 -0.80
CA ASP A 32 31.99 -61.65 -1.75
C ASP A 32 30.73 -61.97 -2.57
N GLU A 33 30.48 -63.24 -2.92
CA GLU A 33 29.32 -63.65 -3.72
C GLU A 33 27.97 -63.57 -2.96
N ALA A 34 27.98 -63.57 -1.62
CA ALA A 34 26.79 -63.49 -0.78
C ALA A 34 26.45 -62.03 -0.40
N ALA A 35 27.46 -61.22 -0.06
CA ALA A 35 27.29 -59.77 0.20
C ALA A 35 26.73 -59.05 -1.04
N ASN A 36 27.34 -59.26 -2.22
CA ASN A 36 26.87 -58.65 -3.47
C ASN A 36 25.45 -59.10 -3.88
N ALA A 37 24.99 -60.27 -3.42
CA ALA A 37 23.65 -60.76 -3.72
C ALA A 37 22.61 -60.15 -2.79
N LEU A 38 22.95 -59.96 -1.52
CA LEU A 38 22.12 -59.28 -0.52
C LEU A 38 21.96 -57.80 -0.86
N GLU A 39 23.06 -57.12 -1.17
CA GLU A 39 23.07 -55.72 -1.61
C GLU A 39 22.17 -55.48 -2.82
N GLN A 40 22.19 -56.38 -3.81
CA GLN A 40 21.30 -56.30 -4.97
C GLN A 40 19.82 -56.57 -4.65
N GLU A 41 19.54 -57.36 -3.63
CA GLU A 41 18.18 -57.67 -3.17
C GLU A 41 17.61 -56.47 -2.40
N GLN A 42 18.38 -55.94 -1.46
CA GLN A 42 18.03 -54.76 -0.65
C GLN A 42 17.88 -53.49 -1.50
N GLU A 43 18.77 -53.25 -2.46
CA GLU A 43 18.61 -52.14 -3.41
C GLU A 43 17.31 -52.28 -4.22
N GLN A 44 16.94 -53.49 -4.65
CA GLN A 44 15.69 -53.70 -5.37
C GLN A 44 14.46 -53.47 -4.48
N GLU A 45 14.51 -53.86 -3.21
CA GLU A 45 13.43 -53.62 -2.25
C GLU A 45 13.26 -52.13 -1.93
N TRP A 46 14.38 -51.40 -1.81
CA TRP A 46 14.38 -49.95 -1.63
C TRP A 46 13.75 -49.23 -2.82
N GLN A 47 14.15 -49.60 -4.04
CA GLN A 47 13.56 -49.04 -5.26
C GLN A 47 12.06 -49.38 -5.38
N ASP A 48 11.65 -50.61 -5.05
CA ASP A 48 10.24 -51.01 -5.06
C ASP A 48 9.41 -50.22 -4.03
N LEU A 49 9.99 -49.87 -2.87
CA LEU A 49 9.37 -49.00 -1.86
C LEU A 49 9.22 -47.57 -2.36
N LEU A 50 10.28 -46.97 -2.92
CA LEU A 50 10.25 -45.61 -3.46
C LEU A 50 9.25 -45.48 -4.61
N ASP A 51 9.23 -46.44 -5.54
CA ASP A 51 8.25 -46.48 -6.64
C ASP A 51 6.79 -46.53 -6.11
N ALA A 52 6.56 -47.24 -5.00
CA ALA A 52 5.25 -47.30 -4.37
C ALA A 52 4.87 -45.99 -3.68
N GLN A 53 5.83 -45.35 -3.00
CA GLN A 53 5.66 -44.06 -2.34
C GLN A 53 5.38 -42.94 -3.35
N GLU A 54 6.10 -42.90 -4.48
CA GLU A 54 5.85 -41.94 -5.57
C GLU A 54 4.42 -42.08 -6.14
N LEU A 55 3.92 -43.32 -6.26
CA LEU A 55 2.56 -43.57 -6.71
C LEU A 55 1.51 -43.04 -5.71
N GLU A 56 1.75 -43.19 -4.40
CA GLU A 56 0.87 -42.68 -3.35
C GLU A 56 0.87 -41.15 -3.31
N TRP A 57 2.03 -40.51 -3.43
CA TRP A 57 2.16 -39.06 -3.55
C TRP A 57 1.39 -38.52 -4.76
N SER A 58 1.63 -39.10 -5.94
CA SER A 58 0.96 -38.67 -7.17
C SER A 58 -0.57 -38.84 -7.09
N ALA A 59 -1.05 -39.90 -6.44
CA ALA A 59 -2.48 -40.12 -6.26
C ALA A 59 -3.11 -39.10 -5.30
N LEU A 60 -2.41 -38.74 -4.22
CA LEU A 60 -2.87 -37.72 -3.27
C LEU A 60 -2.89 -36.33 -3.90
N GLU A 61 -1.87 -36.01 -4.71
CA GLU A 61 -1.81 -34.76 -5.46
C GLU A 61 -2.95 -34.65 -6.49
N GLU A 62 -3.24 -35.72 -7.23
CA GLU A 62 -4.38 -35.77 -8.15
C GLU A 62 -5.73 -35.57 -7.42
N GLU A 63 -5.90 -36.16 -6.23
CA GLU A 63 -7.10 -35.98 -5.40
C GLU A 63 -7.30 -34.51 -4.99
N TYR A 64 -6.25 -33.86 -4.48
CA TYR A 64 -6.36 -32.47 -4.03
C TYR A 64 -6.46 -31.50 -5.19
N GLN A 65 -5.84 -31.79 -6.35
CA GLN A 65 -6.05 -30.99 -7.55
C GLN A 65 -7.52 -31.02 -8.01
N GLU A 66 -8.20 -32.18 -7.94
CA GLU A 66 -9.63 -32.24 -8.24
C GLU A 66 -10.49 -31.42 -7.24
N LYS A 67 -10.10 -31.38 -5.96
CA LYS A 67 -10.79 -30.54 -4.94
C LYS A 67 -10.58 -29.05 -5.20
N ILE A 68 -9.35 -28.64 -5.51
CA ILE A 68 -8.97 -27.26 -5.84
C ILE A 68 -9.75 -26.79 -7.08
N ASP A 69 -9.75 -27.58 -8.16
CA ASP A 69 -10.47 -27.27 -9.39
C ASP A 69 -11.99 -27.14 -9.15
N ALA A 70 -12.55 -27.98 -8.27
CA ALA A 70 -13.97 -27.94 -7.93
C ALA A 70 -14.34 -26.70 -7.10
N LEU A 71 -13.49 -26.31 -6.14
CA LEU A 71 -13.69 -25.14 -5.29
C LEU A 71 -13.57 -23.86 -6.10
N ALA A 72 -12.53 -23.74 -6.94
CA ALA A 72 -12.37 -22.60 -7.85
C ALA A 72 -13.58 -22.43 -8.77
N ALA A 73 -14.12 -23.53 -9.33
CA ALA A 73 -15.32 -23.47 -10.16
C ALA A 73 -16.60 -23.09 -9.39
N GLU A 74 -16.67 -23.38 -8.10
CA GLU A 74 -17.76 -22.95 -7.22
C GLU A 74 -17.65 -21.45 -6.91
N HIS A 75 -16.46 -20.98 -6.56
CA HIS A 75 -16.18 -19.56 -6.30
C HIS A 75 -16.46 -18.69 -7.53
N ASP A 76 -15.97 -19.09 -8.70
CA ASP A 76 -16.27 -18.43 -9.99
C ASP A 76 -17.79 -18.28 -10.21
N LEU A 77 -18.56 -19.33 -9.91
CA LEU A 77 -20.02 -19.31 -10.07
C LEU A 77 -20.70 -18.37 -9.07
N GLN A 78 -20.22 -18.32 -7.82
CA GLN A 78 -20.76 -17.42 -6.80
C GLN A 78 -20.54 -15.96 -7.20
N THR A 79 -19.33 -15.63 -7.66
CA THR A 79 -18.96 -14.31 -8.16
C THR A 79 -19.82 -13.91 -9.37
N ASP A 80 -19.98 -14.80 -10.36
CA ASP A 80 -20.84 -14.56 -11.52
C ASP A 80 -22.31 -14.29 -11.13
N ILE A 81 -22.85 -15.02 -10.15
CA ILE A 81 -24.22 -14.84 -9.65
C ILE A 81 -24.36 -13.46 -8.99
N LEU A 82 -23.41 -13.09 -8.13
CA LEU A 82 -23.42 -11.81 -7.41
C LEU A 82 -23.41 -10.63 -8.39
N TYR A 83 -22.46 -10.63 -9.33
CA TYR A 83 -22.38 -9.59 -10.36
C TYR A 83 -23.65 -9.51 -11.21
N THR A 84 -24.21 -10.66 -11.61
CA THR A 84 -25.44 -10.68 -12.43
C THR A 84 -26.65 -10.11 -11.68
N GLU A 85 -26.84 -10.48 -10.41
CA GLU A 85 -27.95 -9.96 -9.60
C GLU A 85 -27.83 -8.45 -9.40
N LYS A 86 -26.62 -7.97 -9.15
CA LYS A 86 -26.34 -6.56 -8.85
C LYS A 86 -26.37 -5.66 -10.06
N GLN A 87 -25.83 -6.12 -11.20
CA GLN A 87 -26.03 -5.43 -12.48
C GLN A 87 -27.53 -5.26 -12.79
N GLY A 88 -28.35 -6.26 -12.46
CA GLY A 88 -29.80 -6.15 -12.59
C GLY A 88 -30.45 -5.10 -11.69
N LYS A 89 -29.91 -4.85 -10.48
CA LYS A 89 -30.37 -3.76 -9.60
C LYS A 89 -29.94 -2.39 -10.15
N ILE A 90 -28.70 -2.28 -10.60
CA ILE A 90 -28.14 -1.09 -11.24
C ILE A 90 -28.98 -0.67 -12.45
N ASP A 91 -29.24 -1.61 -13.37
CA ASP A 91 -30.05 -1.36 -14.55
C ASP A 91 -31.47 -0.90 -14.18
N ALA A 92 -32.06 -1.48 -13.13
CA ALA A 92 -33.39 -1.11 -12.65
C ALA A 92 -33.43 0.29 -12.00
N LEU A 93 -32.37 0.67 -11.28
CA LEU A 93 -32.22 2.00 -10.70
C LEU A 93 -32.10 3.05 -11.81
N TRP A 94 -31.23 2.80 -12.80
CA TRP A 94 -31.08 3.64 -13.98
C TRP A 94 -32.41 3.85 -14.71
N GLU A 95 -33.16 2.77 -15.00
CA GLU A 95 -34.46 2.86 -15.68
C GLU A 95 -35.49 3.68 -14.86
N ALA A 96 -35.48 3.57 -13.53
CA ALA A 96 -36.34 4.36 -12.67
C ALA A 96 -35.95 5.84 -12.69
N GLN A 97 -34.65 6.13 -12.62
CA GLN A 97 -34.07 7.46 -12.67
C GLN A 97 -34.45 8.21 -13.96
N GLU A 98 -34.26 7.56 -15.10
CA GLU A 98 -34.58 8.11 -16.41
C GLU A 98 -36.08 8.42 -16.55
N ALA A 99 -36.94 7.60 -15.93
CA ALA A 99 -38.38 7.82 -15.91
C ALA A 99 -38.80 9.03 -15.04
N GLU A 100 -38.15 9.24 -13.89
CA GLU A 100 -38.40 10.39 -13.01
C GLU A 100 -37.96 11.70 -13.65
N VAL A 101 -36.75 11.73 -14.20
CA VAL A 101 -36.21 12.88 -14.94
C VAL A 101 -37.12 13.25 -16.13
N SER A 102 -37.60 12.24 -16.87
CA SER A 102 -38.54 12.44 -17.97
C SER A 102 -39.87 13.03 -17.49
N ALA A 103 -40.39 12.56 -16.36
CA ALA A 103 -41.63 13.06 -15.78
C ALA A 103 -41.50 14.52 -15.29
N LEU A 104 -40.38 14.85 -14.62
CA LEU A 104 -40.10 16.20 -14.14
C LEU A 104 -39.96 17.19 -15.32
N THR A 105 -39.23 16.80 -16.36
CA THR A 105 -39.11 17.58 -17.61
C THR A 105 -40.48 17.90 -18.22
N ALA A 106 -41.39 16.92 -18.26
CA ALA A 106 -42.73 17.12 -18.80
C ALA A 106 -43.59 18.08 -17.95
N VAL A 107 -43.43 18.06 -16.62
CA VAL A 107 -44.11 19.00 -15.72
C VAL A 107 -43.58 20.41 -15.92
N HIS A 108 -42.26 20.56 -16.02
CA HIS A 108 -41.58 21.82 -16.28
C HIS A 108 -42.04 22.44 -17.60
N GLU A 109 -42.01 21.67 -18.70
CA GLU A 109 -42.42 22.15 -20.02
C GLU A 109 -43.88 22.66 -20.01
N ALA A 110 -44.77 21.93 -19.33
CA ALA A 110 -46.18 22.34 -19.17
C ALA A 110 -46.35 23.62 -18.33
N ALA A 111 -45.52 23.82 -17.30
CA ALA A 111 -45.54 25.03 -16.49
C ALA A 111 -45.11 26.26 -17.30
N CYS A 112 -44.04 26.13 -18.09
CA CYS A 112 -43.56 27.19 -19.00
C CYS A 112 -44.62 27.57 -20.05
N GLU A 113 -45.27 26.58 -20.66
CA GLU A 113 -46.36 26.84 -21.61
C GLU A 113 -47.55 27.59 -20.96
N ALA A 114 -47.94 27.21 -19.75
CA ALA A 114 -49.05 27.85 -19.03
C ALA A 114 -48.72 29.29 -18.62
N LEU A 115 -47.47 29.53 -18.21
CA LEU A 115 -46.99 30.85 -17.83
C LEU A 115 -46.96 31.77 -19.07
N ASN A 116 -46.43 31.31 -20.21
CA ASN A 116 -46.41 32.07 -21.47
C ASN A 116 -47.82 32.40 -21.97
N ALA A 117 -48.77 31.47 -21.87
CA ALA A 117 -50.16 31.74 -22.25
C ALA A 117 -50.81 32.83 -21.36
N THR A 118 -50.43 32.89 -20.08
CA THR A 118 -50.92 33.91 -19.14
C THR A 118 -50.33 35.28 -19.46
N PHE A 119 -49.06 35.34 -19.85
CA PHE A 119 -48.38 36.56 -20.30
C PHE A 119 -49.04 37.13 -21.55
N GLU A 120 -49.17 36.33 -22.61
CA GLU A 120 -49.78 36.78 -23.87
C GLU A 120 -51.17 37.37 -23.62
N SER A 121 -51.98 36.70 -22.79
CA SER A 121 -53.32 37.20 -22.44
C SER A 121 -53.29 38.48 -21.62
N SER A 122 -52.31 38.66 -20.73
CA SER A 122 -52.20 39.85 -19.87
C SER A 122 -51.66 41.05 -20.63
N TYR A 123 -50.68 40.82 -21.50
CA TYR A 123 -50.13 41.81 -22.42
C TYR A 123 -51.21 42.33 -23.38
N ASP A 124 -51.98 41.44 -24.00
CA ASP A 124 -53.09 41.82 -24.88
C ASP A 124 -54.13 42.67 -24.13
N ALA A 125 -54.43 42.33 -22.88
CA ALA A 125 -55.37 43.08 -22.05
C ALA A 125 -54.83 44.48 -21.68
N LEU A 126 -53.57 44.58 -21.26
CA LEU A 126 -52.91 45.84 -20.94
C LEU A 126 -52.86 46.74 -22.17
N ASN A 127 -52.35 46.23 -23.30
CA ASN A 127 -52.24 46.96 -24.54
C ASN A 127 -53.61 47.46 -25.05
N ALA A 128 -54.68 46.68 -24.87
CA ALA A 128 -56.03 47.12 -25.19
C ALA A 128 -56.54 48.26 -24.29
N VAL A 129 -56.20 48.26 -23.00
CA VAL A 129 -56.53 49.34 -22.06
C VAL A 129 -55.78 50.62 -22.42
N LEU A 130 -54.45 50.53 -22.62
CA LEU A 130 -53.61 51.66 -23.01
C LEU A 130 -54.12 52.28 -24.32
N PHE A 131 -54.41 51.45 -25.33
CA PHE A 131 -54.96 51.95 -26.59
C PHE A 131 -56.31 52.68 -26.41
N ALA A 132 -57.19 52.17 -25.56
CA ALA A 132 -58.48 52.83 -25.27
C ALA A 132 -58.31 54.18 -24.54
N GLU A 133 -57.34 54.29 -23.64
CA GLU A 133 -56.99 55.56 -23.00
C GLU A 133 -56.44 56.58 -23.99
N TRP A 134 -55.64 56.13 -24.96
CA TRP A 134 -55.12 56.98 -26.03
C TRP A 134 -56.25 57.52 -26.92
N GLU A 135 -57.16 56.64 -27.35
CA GLU A 135 -58.34 57.05 -28.13
C GLU A 135 -59.23 58.05 -27.35
N ALA A 136 -59.36 57.86 -26.04
CA ALA A 136 -60.12 58.76 -25.18
C ALA A 136 -59.47 60.14 -25.07
N LEU A 137 -58.14 60.21 -24.87
CA LEU A 137 -57.42 61.48 -24.82
C LEU A 137 -57.53 62.20 -26.18
N GLU A 138 -57.31 61.50 -27.30
CA GLU A 138 -57.36 62.14 -28.61
C GLU A 138 -58.77 62.72 -28.90
N ALA A 139 -59.83 62.01 -28.51
CA ALA A 139 -61.19 62.51 -28.62
C ALA A 139 -61.44 63.76 -27.74
N GLU A 140 -60.88 63.81 -26.53
CA GLU A 140 -60.95 65.00 -25.65
C GLU A 140 -60.19 66.19 -26.23
N LEU A 141 -58.97 65.96 -26.75
CA LEU A 141 -58.15 66.98 -27.38
C LEU A 141 -58.82 67.52 -28.65
N GLU A 142 -59.38 66.66 -29.51
CA GLU A 142 -60.13 67.09 -30.70
C GLU A 142 -61.35 67.95 -30.33
N ALA A 143 -62.11 67.53 -29.30
CA ALA A 143 -63.28 68.27 -28.84
C ALA A 143 -62.90 69.63 -28.23
N ALA A 144 -61.82 69.68 -27.45
CA ALA A 144 -61.29 70.93 -26.88
C ALA A 144 -60.81 71.89 -27.97
N TRP A 145 -60.14 71.36 -29.00
CA TRP A 145 -59.69 72.14 -30.15
C TRP A 145 -60.87 72.73 -30.94
N ALA A 146 -61.87 71.92 -31.25
CA ALA A 146 -63.08 72.36 -31.95
C ALA A 146 -63.83 73.46 -31.18
N ALA A 147 -63.93 73.35 -29.85
CA ALA A 147 -64.53 74.38 -29.01
C ALA A 147 -63.72 75.68 -29.01
N ALA A 148 -62.38 75.60 -28.97
CA ALA A 148 -61.51 76.76 -29.04
C ALA A 148 -61.56 77.46 -30.42
N GLU A 149 -61.74 76.70 -31.51
CA GLU A 149 -61.97 77.27 -32.85
C GLU A 149 -63.28 78.07 -32.91
N ASP A 150 -64.38 77.53 -32.36
CA ASP A 150 -65.68 78.20 -32.32
C ASP A 150 -65.65 79.50 -31.50
N GLU A 151 -64.82 79.56 -30.45
CA GLU A 151 -64.64 80.74 -29.60
C GLU A 151 -63.57 81.73 -30.12
N GLY A 152 -62.80 81.36 -31.14
CA GLY A 152 -61.69 82.16 -31.68
C GLY A 152 -60.46 82.22 -30.77
N THR A 153 -60.28 81.22 -29.91
CA THR A 153 -59.20 81.09 -28.92
C THR A 153 -58.20 79.98 -29.27
N ALA A 154 -58.38 79.26 -30.38
CA ALA A 154 -57.40 78.31 -30.90
C ALA A 154 -56.08 79.04 -31.24
N THR A 155 -55.01 78.67 -30.53
CA THR A 155 -53.69 79.32 -30.61
C THR A 155 -52.60 78.27 -30.70
N ASP A 156 -51.41 78.70 -31.14
CA ASP A 156 -50.20 77.86 -31.15
C ASP A 156 -49.86 77.37 -29.73
N ASP A 157 -50.18 78.14 -28.68
CA ASP A 157 -49.98 77.75 -27.28
C ASP A 157 -50.88 76.56 -26.89
N LEU A 158 -52.15 76.53 -27.33
CA LEU A 158 -53.06 75.41 -27.10
C LEU A 158 -52.62 74.15 -27.87
N ALA A 159 -52.10 74.32 -29.09
CA ALA A 159 -51.57 73.20 -29.87
C ALA A 159 -50.35 72.57 -29.17
N ALA A 160 -49.45 73.40 -28.64
CA ALA A 160 -48.32 72.94 -27.86
C ALA A 160 -48.73 72.23 -26.56
N GLU A 161 -49.81 72.67 -25.91
CA GLU A 161 -50.38 72.01 -24.73
C GLU A 161 -50.96 70.62 -25.07
N HIS A 162 -51.67 70.49 -26.19
CA HIS A 162 -52.16 69.20 -26.67
C HIS A 162 -51.03 68.25 -27.06
N ASP A 163 -50.00 68.74 -27.77
CA ASP A 163 -48.83 67.94 -28.11
C ASP A 163 -48.09 67.45 -26.86
N ALA A 164 -47.95 68.31 -25.84
CA ALA A 164 -47.35 67.92 -24.56
C ALA A 164 -48.17 66.86 -23.80
N LEU A 165 -49.51 66.89 -23.91
CA LEU A 165 -50.38 65.87 -23.30
C LEU A 165 -50.24 64.51 -24.02
N ARG A 166 -50.13 64.50 -25.35
CA ARG A 166 -49.87 63.26 -26.10
C ARG A 166 -48.51 62.68 -25.74
N GLU A 167 -47.46 63.51 -25.72
CA GLU A 167 -46.11 63.07 -25.35
C GLU A 167 -46.06 62.53 -23.92
N ALA A 168 -46.79 63.16 -22.98
CA ALA A 168 -46.91 62.66 -21.61
C ALA A 168 -47.64 61.31 -21.54
N GLN A 169 -48.69 61.09 -22.33
CA GLN A 169 -49.40 59.82 -22.36
C GLN A 169 -48.59 58.71 -23.04
N GLU A 170 -47.88 59.00 -24.13
CA GLU A 170 -46.97 58.04 -24.76
C GLU A 170 -45.89 57.58 -23.79
N LEU A 171 -45.35 58.50 -22.99
CA LEU A 171 -44.32 58.20 -21.99
C LEU A 171 -44.88 57.38 -20.81
N ASP A 172 -46.11 57.66 -20.37
CA ASP A 172 -46.80 56.88 -19.34
C ASP A 172 -47.13 55.46 -19.82
N HIS A 173 -47.63 55.31 -21.05
CA HIS A 173 -47.91 54.00 -21.66
C HIS A 173 -46.64 53.17 -21.85
N ALA A 174 -45.55 53.79 -22.29
CA ALA A 174 -44.25 53.12 -22.39
C ALA A 174 -43.75 52.64 -21.01
N ALA A 175 -43.90 53.46 -19.98
CA ALA A 175 -43.51 53.09 -18.61
C ALA A 175 -44.32 51.91 -18.06
N GLN A 176 -45.64 51.89 -18.31
CA GLN A 176 -46.50 50.77 -17.87
C GLN A 176 -46.16 49.45 -18.59
N LEU A 177 -45.80 49.50 -19.88
CA LEU A 177 -45.35 48.31 -20.62
C LEU A 177 -43.99 47.82 -20.12
N GLU A 178 -43.06 48.73 -19.84
CA GLU A 178 -41.75 48.40 -19.28
C GLU A 178 -41.87 47.78 -17.88
N GLU A 179 -42.75 48.31 -17.01
CA GLU A 179 -43.06 47.72 -15.70
C GLU A 179 -43.65 46.30 -15.84
N PHE A 180 -44.57 46.10 -16.79
CA PHE A 180 -45.14 44.77 -17.05
C PHE A 180 -44.11 43.76 -17.58
N GLU A 181 -43.22 44.18 -18.50
CA GLU A 181 -42.12 43.33 -18.99
C GLU A 181 -41.14 42.96 -17.86
N ALA A 182 -40.85 43.90 -16.94
CA ALA A 182 -40.00 43.63 -15.79
C ALA A 182 -40.65 42.63 -14.80
N ASP A 183 -41.93 42.81 -14.47
CA ASP A 183 -42.68 41.86 -13.62
C ASP A 183 -42.72 40.46 -14.23
N TRP A 184 -42.74 40.37 -15.57
CA TRP A 184 -42.71 39.11 -16.30
C TRP A 184 -41.35 38.42 -16.24
N ASP A 185 -40.26 39.16 -16.49
CA ASP A 185 -38.91 38.61 -16.41
C ASP A 185 -38.63 38.08 -14.99
N GLU A 186 -39.08 38.80 -13.95
CA GLU A 186 -38.98 38.33 -12.55
C GLU A 186 -39.77 37.03 -12.31
N ALA A 187 -40.97 36.91 -12.86
CA ALA A 187 -41.78 35.69 -12.75
C ALA A 187 -41.17 34.50 -13.49
N LEU A 188 -40.54 34.75 -14.64
CA LEU A 188 -39.83 33.73 -15.42
C LEU A 188 -38.58 33.24 -14.70
N ASP A 189 -37.79 34.15 -14.14
CA ASP A 189 -36.59 33.79 -13.37
C ASP A 189 -36.96 33.02 -12.11
N THR A 190 -38.02 33.43 -11.38
CA THR A 190 -38.53 32.67 -10.23
C THR A 190 -38.92 31.23 -10.60
N LEU A 191 -39.49 31.02 -11.79
CA LEU A 191 -39.85 29.67 -12.26
C LEU A 191 -38.61 28.83 -12.58
N LYS A 192 -37.61 29.44 -13.23
CA LYS A 192 -36.34 28.76 -13.53
C LYS A 192 -35.59 28.38 -12.25
N ASP A 193 -35.48 29.31 -11.30
CA ASP A 193 -34.81 29.06 -10.02
C ASP A 193 -35.48 27.89 -9.28
N ALA A 194 -36.82 27.86 -9.23
CA ALA A 194 -37.55 26.75 -8.61
C ALA A 194 -37.36 25.41 -9.35
N GLN A 195 -37.16 25.44 -10.66
CA GLN A 195 -36.90 24.24 -11.45
C GLN A 195 -35.48 23.75 -11.27
N ASP A 196 -34.50 24.65 -11.23
CA ASP A 196 -33.10 24.30 -10.96
C ASP A 196 -32.97 23.70 -9.54
N GLU A 197 -33.67 24.26 -8.54
CA GLU A 197 -33.76 23.67 -7.19
C GLU A 197 -34.37 22.26 -7.19
N GLU A 198 -35.47 22.03 -7.93
CA GLU A 198 -36.09 20.69 -8.02
C GLU A 198 -35.21 19.68 -8.76
N TRP A 199 -34.45 20.11 -9.76
CA TRP A 199 -33.50 19.27 -10.48
C TRP A 199 -32.30 18.90 -9.63
N GLN A 200 -31.69 19.87 -8.95
CA GLN A 200 -30.56 19.62 -8.05
C GLN A 200 -30.94 18.65 -6.93
N ALA A 201 -32.11 18.82 -6.30
CA ALA A 201 -32.55 17.91 -5.24
C ALA A 201 -32.84 16.49 -5.75
N LEU A 202 -33.22 16.33 -7.01
CA LEU A 202 -33.44 15.02 -7.62
C LEU A 202 -32.11 14.35 -7.96
N GLU A 203 -31.17 15.12 -8.51
CA GLU A 203 -29.81 14.66 -8.84
C GLU A 203 -29.08 14.21 -7.57
N GLU A 204 -29.07 15.02 -6.51
CA GLU A 204 -28.49 14.67 -5.21
C GLU A 204 -29.09 13.39 -4.61
N LEU A 205 -30.42 13.22 -4.69
CA LEU A 205 -31.08 12.00 -4.22
C LEU A 205 -30.73 10.76 -5.05
N HIS A 206 -30.47 10.95 -6.34
CA HIS A 206 -30.04 9.86 -7.22
C HIS A 206 -28.59 9.49 -6.98
N ASP A 207 -27.70 10.46 -6.80
CA ASP A 207 -26.29 10.25 -6.46
C ASP A 207 -26.19 9.48 -5.13
N GLU A 208 -26.90 9.92 -4.07
CA GLU A 208 -26.99 9.20 -2.79
C GLU A 208 -27.47 7.74 -2.95
N ALA A 209 -28.38 7.49 -3.89
CA ALA A 209 -28.92 6.15 -4.15
C ALA A 209 -27.95 5.26 -4.96
N TRP A 210 -27.11 5.87 -5.79
CA TRP A 210 -26.03 5.20 -6.51
C TRP A 210 -24.91 4.81 -5.55
N ASP A 211 -24.42 5.76 -4.75
CA ASP A 211 -23.37 5.55 -3.76
C ASP A 211 -23.77 4.44 -2.79
N ALA A 212 -24.99 4.49 -2.24
CA ALA A 212 -25.49 3.45 -1.33
C ALA A 212 -25.59 2.06 -1.98
N LEU A 213 -25.82 1.97 -3.29
CA LEU A 213 -25.88 0.69 -4.02
C LEU A 213 -24.48 0.15 -4.33
N GLU A 214 -23.53 1.05 -4.61
CA GLU A 214 -22.11 0.75 -4.79
C GLU A 214 -21.49 0.25 -3.48
N ASP A 215 -21.75 0.93 -2.36
CA ASP A 215 -21.36 0.47 -1.03
C ASP A 215 -21.93 -0.92 -0.70
N GLU A 216 -23.21 -1.17 -1.02
CA GLU A 216 -23.84 -2.50 -0.86
C GLU A 216 -23.23 -3.56 -1.80
N LEU A 217 -22.59 -3.16 -2.90
CA LEU A 217 -21.88 -4.08 -3.79
C LEU A 217 -20.50 -4.42 -3.22
N HIS A 218 -19.70 -3.41 -2.86
CA HIS A 218 -18.38 -3.61 -2.26
C HIS A 218 -18.47 -4.45 -0.99
N ALA A 219 -19.35 -4.10 -0.05
CA ALA A 219 -19.50 -4.86 1.20
C ALA A 219 -19.92 -6.33 1.01
N LEU A 220 -20.57 -6.68 -0.12
CA LEU A 220 -20.91 -8.07 -0.44
C LEU A 220 -19.80 -8.80 -1.19
N ILE A 221 -18.98 -8.09 -1.96
CA ILE A 221 -17.77 -8.63 -2.57
C ILE A 221 -16.80 -8.96 -1.44
N ASP A 222 -16.52 -8.02 -0.53
CA ASP A 222 -15.64 -8.24 0.62
C ASP A 222 -16.10 -9.43 1.47
N ALA A 223 -17.40 -9.53 1.75
CA ALA A 223 -17.96 -10.65 2.51
C ALA A 223 -17.96 -11.99 1.74
N LEU A 224 -17.95 -11.96 0.40
CA LEU A 224 -17.79 -13.15 -0.42
C LEU A 224 -16.33 -13.59 -0.41
N ASP A 225 -15.41 -12.66 -0.60
CA ASP A 225 -13.97 -12.89 -0.60
C ASP A 225 -13.52 -13.46 0.76
N GLU A 226 -13.97 -12.89 1.89
CA GLU A 226 -13.68 -13.41 3.24
C GLU A 226 -14.14 -14.87 3.41
N VAL A 227 -15.29 -15.25 2.83
CA VAL A 227 -15.78 -16.64 2.87
C VAL A 227 -14.97 -17.55 1.96
N GLN A 228 -14.60 -17.06 0.77
CA GLN A 228 -13.83 -17.82 -0.21
C GLN A 228 -12.40 -18.07 0.30
N ASP A 229 -11.76 -17.07 0.91
CA ASP A 229 -10.44 -17.17 1.53
C ASP A 229 -10.46 -18.19 2.67
N ALA A 230 -11.46 -18.14 3.56
CA ALA A 230 -11.60 -19.11 4.63
C ALA A 230 -11.82 -20.56 4.11
N GLU A 231 -12.52 -20.73 2.97
CA GLU A 231 -12.66 -22.04 2.31
C GLU A 231 -11.34 -22.52 1.70
N TRP A 232 -10.54 -21.61 1.12
CA TRP A 232 -9.20 -21.89 0.61
C TRP A 232 -8.23 -22.29 1.71
N GLU A 233 -8.15 -21.52 2.78
CA GLU A 233 -7.31 -21.83 3.95
C GLU A 233 -7.65 -23.19 4.55
N ALA A 234 -8.95 -23.49 4.70
CA ALA A 234 -9.39 -24.78 5.23
C ALA A 234 -8.98 -25.95 4.31
N LEU A 235 -9.11 -25.79 2.99
CA LEU A 235 -8.69 -26.80 2.02
C LEU A 235 -7.15 -26.97 2.00
N TRP A 236 -6.42 -25.87 2.10
CA TRP A 236 -4.95 -25.87 2.16
C TRP A 236 -4.45 -26.59 3.41
N SER A 237 -5.00 -26.26 4.58
CA SER A 237 -4.68 -26.94 5.84
C SER A 237 -5.04 -28.43 5.81
N GLU A 238 -6.17 -28.81 5.19
CA GLU A 238 -6.52 -30.24 4.99
C GLU A 238 -5.49 -30.94 4.09
N LYS A 239 -5.04 -30.29 3.01
CA LYS A 239 -4.03 -30.80 2.09
C LYS A 239 -2.69 -30.99 2.79
N GLU A 240 -2.19 -29.97 3.45
CA GLU A 240 -0.92 -29.99 4.17
C GLU A 240 -0.89 -31.11 5.21
N ALA A 241 -1.91 -31.19 6.08
CA ALA A 241 -2.00 -32.25 7.08
C ALA A 241 -2.08 -33.67 6.47
N ALA A 242 -2.67 -33.81 5.28
CA ALA A 242 -2.71 -35.10 4.57
C ALA A 242 -1.36 -35.47 3.96
N PHE A 243 -0.62 -34.48 3.44
CA PHE A 243 0.73 -34.67 2.93
C PHE A 243 1.70 -35.01 4.08
N ASP A 244 1.64 -34.29 5.21
CA ASP A 244 2.45 -34.59 6.39
C ASP A 244 2.21 -36.00 6.94
N ALA A 245 0.94 -36.41 7.03
CA ALA A 245 0.60 -37.76 7.48
C ALA A 245 1.12 -38.86 6.52
N LEU A 246 1.15 -38.57 5.21
CA LEU A 246 1.71 -39.50 4.22
C LEU A 246 3.24 -39.54 4.31
N LYS A 247 3.89 -38.40 4.52
CA LYS A 247 5.33 -38.29 4.77
C LYS A 247 5.73 -39.09 6.01
N GLU A 248 5.05 -38.92 7.14
CA GLU A 248 5.30 -39.68 8.38
C GLU A 248 5.13 -41.20 8.13
N GLN A 249 4.12 -41.60 7.34
CA GLN A 249 3.93 -43.00 6.96
C GLN A 249 5.08 -43.52 6.09
N HIS A 250 5.60 -42.71 5.17
CA HIS A 250 6.69 -43.07 4.28
C HIS A 250 8.02 -43.20 5.02
N GLU A 251 8.32 -42.26 5.90
CA GLU A 251 9.50 -42.29 6.78
C GLU A 251 9.46 -43.52 7.68
N ALA A 252 8.33 -43.82 8.33
CA ALA A 252 8.18 -45.02 9.15
C ALA A 252 8.33 -46.33 8.35
N ALA A 253 7.95 -46.34 7.07
CA ALA A 253 8.12 -47.49 6.20
C ALA A 253 9.58 -47.67 5.74
N GLN A 254 10.29 -46.56 5.51
CA GLN A 254 11.71 -46.54 5.20
C GLN A 254 12.53 -47.01 6.41
N GLU A 255 12.29 -46.44 7.59
CA GLU A 255 12.96 -46.85 8.84
C GLU A 255 12.74 -48.34 9.15
N ALA A 256 11.52 -48.85 8.96
CA ALA A 256 11.24 -50.27 9.17
C ALA A 256 11.97 -51.19 8.17
N LEU A 257 12.17 -50.74 6.94
CA LEU A 257 12.92 -51.47 5.91
C LEU A 257 14.43 -51.42 6.20
N GLU A 258 14.94 -50.28 6.64
CA GLU A 258 16.32 -50.12 7.10
C GLU A 258 16.62 -51.01 8.32
N GLU A 259 15.73 -51.07 9.32
CA GLU A 259 15.86 -51.99 10.45
C GLU A 259 15.89 -53.46 10.01
N GLU A 260 15.12 -53.85 8.98
CA GLU A 260 15.14 -55.20 8.41
C GLU A 260 16.47 -55.47 7.70
N HIS A 261 16.96 -54.52 6.90
CA HIS A 261 18.22 -54.63 6.16
C HIS A 261 19.43 -54.69 7.11
N GLU A 262 19.47 -53.84 8.13
CA GLU A 262 20.53 -53.80 9.15
C GLU A 262 20.57 -55.11 9.96
N ALA A 263 19.41 -55.65 10.33
CA ALA A 263 19.35 -56.94 11.04
C ALA A 263 19.87 -58.12 10.19
N GLU A 264 19.70 -58.07 8.86
CA GLU A 264 20.27 -59.04 7.93
C GLU A 264 21.79 -58.90 7.79
N TRP A 265 22.32 -57.68 7.83
CA TRP A 265 23.76 -57.39 7.85
C TRP A 265 24.42 -57.76 9.19
N GLU A 266 23.78 -57.50 10.33
CA GLU A 266 24.25 -57.95 11.64
C GLU A 266 24.36 -59.49 11.75
N GLU A 267 23.47 -60.23 11.07
CA GLU A 267 23.56 -61.71 10.97
C GLU A 267 24.75 -62.16 10.10
N LEU A 268 25.23 -61.29 9.19
CA LEU A 268 26.28 -61.54 8.21
C LEU A 268 27.69 -61.10 8.68
N GLU A 269 27.82 -59.99 9.39
CA GLU A 269 29.12 -59.38 9.73
C GLU A 269 29.66 -59.80 11.10
N GLY A 270 28.80 -59.89 12.12
CA GLY A 270 29.22 -60.20 13.48
C GLY A 270 30.05 -59.10 14.15
N GLU A 271 29.38 -58.25 14.93
CA GLU A 271 29.85 -57.27 15.93
C GLU A 271 31.31 -56.76 15.79
N GLU A 272 31.53 -55.62 15.12
CA GLU A 272 32.53 -54.61 15.55
C GLU A 272 32.23 -53.20 14.97
N GLU A 273 32.27 -52.19 15.85
CA GLU A 273 31.97 -50.75 15.66
C GLU A 273 32.98 -50.04 14.73
N HIS A 274 32.53 -49.06 13.93
CA HIS A 274 33.40 -48.18 13.14
C HIS A 274 33.05 -46.68 13.28
N GLU A 275 34.12 -45.87 13.38
CA GLU A 275 34.19 -44.41 13.57
C GLU A 275 33.95 -43.62 12.25
N GLU A 276 33.41 -42.41 12.39
CA GLU A 276 32.86 -41.45 11.39
C GLU A 276 33.90 -40.78 10.46
N GLN A 277 33.41 -40.31 9.29
CA GLN A 277 34.09 -39.46 8.32
C GLN A 277 33.25 -38.21 8.04
N GLU A 278 33.91 -37.05 8.12
CA GLU A 278 33.62 -35.69 7.62
C GLU A 278 32.29 -35.50 6.83
N ASP A 279 31.23 -35.07 7.54
CA ASP A 279 29.96 -34.52 7.04
C ASP A 279 29.47 -33.55 8.14
N GLY A 280 28.79 -32.46 7.77
CA GLY A 280 28.36 -31.36 8.66
C GLY A 280 27.91 -31.79 10.05
N ASP A 281 28.31 -31.01 11.06
CA ASP A 281 28.05 -31.38 12.44
C ASP A 281 26.62 -30.99 12.85
N PHE A 282 25.93 -31.92 13.50
CA PHE A 282 24.62 -31.65 14.11
C PHE A 282 24.80 -31.38 15.60
N PHE A 283 24.59 -30.12 15.99
CA PHE A 283 24.65 -29.69 17.38
C PHE A 283 23.26 -29.42 17.97
N LYS A 284 23.06 -29.91 19.19
CA LYS A 284 21.77 -29.86 19.87
C LYS A 284 21.92 -29.41 21.33
N GLY A 285 21.26 -28.32 21.65
CA GLY A 285 21.06 -27.76 22.98
C GLY A 285 20.05 -28.54 23.82
N SER A 286 19.73 -27.96 24.97
CA SER A 286 19.09 -28.61 26.09
C SER A 286 17.76 -27.95 26.45
N GLN A 287 17.55 -27.60 27.71
CA GLN A 287 16.38 -26.85 28.19
C GLN A 287 16.83 -25.73 29.16
N GLU A 288 18.13 -25.43 29.13
CA GLU A 288 18.84 -24.43 29.91
C GLU A 288 19.66 -23.61 28.92
N ASP A 289 20.07 -22.41 29.31
CA ASP A 289 20.95 -21.55 28.52
C ASP A 289 22.21 -22.30 28.05
N ASP A 290 22.33 -22.48 26.74
CA ASP A 290 23.40 -23.20 26.07
C ASP A 290 24.33 -22.26 25.28
N THR A 291 25.54 -22.74 25.02
CA THR A 291 26.49 -22.08 24.11
C THR A 291 26.97 -23.11 23.12
N ILE A 292 26.62 -22.92 21.85
CA ILE A 292 26.87 -23.85 20.76
C ILE A 292 27.69 -23.10 19.69
N GLU A 293 28.85 -23.66 19.37
CA GLU A 293 29.72 -23.17 18.29
C GLU A 293 29.89 -24.28 17.27
N GLY A 294 29.55 -23.99 16.02
CA GLY A 294 29.86 -24.78 14.85
C GLY A 294 31.34 -24.64 14.46
N THR A 295 31.68 -25.27 13.34
CA THR A 295 33.06 -25.50 12.91
C THR A 295 33.29 -24.98 11.49
N GLU A 296 34.10 -25.69 10.70
CA GLU A 296 34.24 -25.40 9.27
C GLU A 296 33.37 -26.42 8.51
N GLY A 297 32.55 -25.97 7.58
CA GLY A 297 31.56 -26.76 6.83
C GLY A 297 30.13 -26.40 7.25
N ASP A 298 29.17 -26.88 6.45
CA ASP A 298 27.74 -26.61 6.64
C ASP A 298 27.21 -27.34 7.88
N ASP A 299 26.90 -26.60 8.94
CA ASP A 299 26.49 -27.13 10.23
C ASP A 299 24.98 -26.94 10.47
N THR A 300 24.43 -27.75 11.37
CA THR A 300 23.04 -27.57 11.83
C THR A 300 22.99 -27.46 13.34
N LEU A 301 22.55 -26.31 13.83
CA LEU A 301 22.54 -25.95 15.24
C LEU A 301 21.10 -25.77 15.74
N THR A 302 20.79 -26.32 16.92
CA THR A 302 19.47 -26.16 17.56
C THR A 302 19.60 -25.87 19.06
N GLY A 303 19.05 -24.75 19.57
CA GLY A 303 19.19 -24.34 20.98
C GLY A 303 18.12 -24.95 21.92
N PHE A 304 16.88 -25.02 21.45
CA PHE A 304 15.64 -25.45 22.14
C PHE A 304 15.00 -24.40 23.04
N ASN A 305 15.54 -24.23 24.24
CA ASN A 305 14.86 -23.67 25.39
C ASN A 305 15.90 -23.05 26.32
N GLY A 306 15.68 -21.82 26.76
CA GLY A 306 16.71 -21.07 27.48
C GLY A 306 17.07 -19.81 26.71
N ASN A 307 18.05 -19.06 27.22
CA ASN A 307 18.65 -17.96 26.47
C ASN A 307 19.97 -18.47 25.90
N ASP A 308 19.94 -18.88 24.65
CA ASP A 308 21.01 -19.61 24.00
C ASP A 308 21.93 -18.69 23.19
N MET A 309 23.19 -19.09 23.09
CA MET A 309 24.18 -18.45 22.21
C MET A 309 24.62 -19.46 21.15
N LEU A 310 24.31 -19.19 19.89
CA LEU A 310 24.59 -20.08 18.77
C LEU A 310 25.46 -19.40 17.72
N ARG A 311 26.42 -20.15 17.15
CA ARG A 311 27.36 -19.69 16.12
C ARG A 311 27.53 -20.75 15.04
N GLY A 312 27.19 -20.45 13.80
CA GLY A 312 27.38 -21.37 12.67
C GLY A 312 28.86 -21.57 12.35
N GLY A 313 29.58 -20.48 12.13
CA GLY A 313 31.02 -20.51 11.89
C GLY A 313 31.33 -20.24 10.42
N ALA A 314 31.84 -21.22 9.68
CA ALA A 314 32.08 -21.03 8.24
C ALA A 314 31.48 -22.19 7.47
N GLY A 315 30.68 -21.92 6.44
CA GLY A 315 29.82 -22.89 5.80
C GLY A 315 28.44 -22.27 5.58
N ASP A 316 27.60 -22.93 4.80
CA ASP A 316 26.20 -22.51 4.66
C ASP A 316 25.40 -23.19 5.78
N ASP A 317 25.15 -22.48 6.88
CA ASP A 317 24.68 -23.05 8.13
C ASP A 317 23.15 -22.95 8.31
N VAL A 318 22.58 -23.88 9.08
CA VAL A 318 21.16 -23.85 9.48
C VAL A 318 21.05 -23.79 11.00
N ILE A 319 20.61 -22.65 11.52
CA ILE A 319 20.57 -22.37 12.96
C ILE A 319 19.13 -22.08 13.39
N TRP A 320 18.67 -22.81 14.41
CA TRP A 320 17.36 -22.61 15.01
C TRP A 320 17.49 -22.46 16.54
N ALA A 321 17.31 -21.25 17.04
CA ALA A 321 17.58 -20.94 18.43
C ALA A 321 16.57 -21.63 19.37
N GLY A 322 15.27 -21.53 19.11
CA GLY A 322 14.32 -22.17 20.01
C GLY A 322 12.88 -22.24 19.55
N SER A 323 12.05 -22.89 20.36
CA SER A 323 10.58 -22.90 20.19
C SER A 323 9.85 -22.52 21.46
N ASP A 324 10.60 -22.10 22.47
CA ASP A 324 9.96 -21.51 23.64
C ASP A 324 9.55 -20.07 23.31
N ALA A 325 8.66 -19.51 24.12
CA ALA A 325 8.06 -18.21 23.84
C ALA A 325 8.75 -17.09 24.65
N ASN A 326 9.97 -17.34 25.14
CA ASN A 326 10.58 -16.60 26.24
C ASN A 326 12.11 -16.65 26.29
N GLY A 327 12.76 -17.43 25.44
CA GLY A 327 14.19 -17.52 25.31
C GLY A 327 14.65 -16.33 24.50
N ASN A 328 15.47 -15.46 25.10
CA ASN A 328 16.06 -14.36 24.37
C ASN A 328 17.42 -14.84 23.90
N ASP A 329 17.46 -15.25 22.64
CA ASP A 329 18.58 -15.95 22.03
C ASP A 329 19.50 -14.99 21.29
N ASN A 330 20.72 -15.45 21.09
CA ASN A 330 21.75 -14.70 20.41
C ASN A 330 22.42 -15.60 19.38
N VAL A 331 22.22 -15.27 18.11
CA VAL A 331 22.59 -16.14 16.99
C VAL A 331 23.45 -15.39 15.98
N GLY A 332 24.56 -16.02 15.58
CA GLY A 332 25.38 -15.59 14.45
C GLY A 332 25.50 -16.71 13.43
N GLY A 333 25.22 -16.42 12.15
CA GLY A 333 25.45 -17.33 11.03
C GLY A 333 26.94 -17.57 10.84
N GLY A 334 27.67 -16.51 10.51
CA GLY A 334 29.11 -16.56 10.33
C GLY A 334 29.49 -16.22 8.90
N ALA A 335 30.07 -17.16 8.16
CA ALA A 335 30.50 -16.96 6.79
C ALA A 335 29.94 -18.04 5.88
N GLY A 336 29.09 -17.65 4.92
CA GLY A 336 28.37 -18.52 4.01
C GLY A 336 26.96 -18.00 3.84
N ASP A 337 26.13 -18.66 3.03
CA ASP A 337 24.72 -18.30 2.90
C ASP A 337 23.94 -19.03 4.01
N ASP A 338 23.60 -18.34 5.10
CA ASP A 338 23.07 -18.93 6.32
C ASP A 338 21.54 -18.84 6.42
N ILE A 339 20.93 -19.79 7.14
CA ILE A 339 19.51 -19.76 7.52
C ILE A 339 19.42 -19.70 9.04
N ILE A 340 18.85 -18.61 9.55
CA ILE A 340 18.77 -18.31 10.98
C ILE A 340 17.32 -18.14 11.40
N GLY A 341 16.93 -18.80 12.49
CA GLY A 341 15.64 -18.58 13.15
C GLY A 341 15.78 -18.36 14.65
N GLY A 342 15.24 -17.26 15.17
CA GLY A 342 15.18 -16.96 16.61
C GLY A 342 14.14 -17.81 17.33
N GLY A 343 12.90 -17.75 16.86
CA GLY A 343 11.81 -18.56 17.37
C GLY A 343 10.88 -17.75 18.26
N GLY A 344 11.15 -17.63 19.55
CA GLY A 344 10.27 -16.84 20.41
C GLY A 344 10.92 -16.32 21.68
N GLY A 345 10.66 -15.06 22.00
CA GLY A 345 11.46 -14.25 22.89
C GLY A 345 12.01 -13.06 22.11
N ASP A 346 12.78 -12.20 22.78
CA ASP A 346 13.37 -11.02 22.12
C ASP A 346 14.79 -11.42 21.70
N ASP A 347 14.98 -11.74 20.42
CA ASP A 347 16.18 -12.38 19.88
C ASP A 347 17.12 -11.39 19.18
N PHE A 348 18.42 -11.68 19.23
CA PHE A 348 19.44 -10.96 18.46
C PHE A 348 20.04 -11.89 17.40
N LEU A 349 19.78 -11.60 16.13
CA LEU A 349 20.12 -12.45 14.99
C LEU A 349 21.02 -11.68 14.01
N LEU A 350 22.17 -12.28 13.70
CA LEU A 350 23.18 -11.70 12.84
C LEU A 350 23.56 -12.70 11.75
N GLY A 351 23.46 -12.31 10.48
CA GLY A 351 23.93 -13.13 9.35
C GLY A 351 25.45 -13.28 9.39
N GLY A 352 26.18 -12.18 9.26
CA GLY A 352 27.65 -12.17 9.27
C GLY A 352 28.33 -11.90 10.63
N GLU A 353 29.21 -12.81 11.11
CA GLU A 353 30.07 -12.56 12.29
C GLU A 353 31.49 -12.05 11.94
N GLU A 354 32.09 -11.19 12.77
CA GLU A 354 33.40 -10.55 12.52
C GLU A 354 34.54 -11.52 12.13
N GLY A 355 35.13 -11.34 10.94
CA GLY A 355 36.32 -12.09 10.51
C GLY A 355 36.51 -12.10 9.00
N GLU A 356 37.69 -12.49 8.49
CA GLU A 356 38.00 -12.44 7.05
C GLU A 356 37.16 -13.46 6.25
N GLY A 357 35.95 -13.04 5.87
CA GLY A 357 35.01 -13.83 5.09
C GLY A 357 33.55 -13.40 5.21
N ILE A 358 33.25 -12.11 5.42
CA ILE A 358 31.90 -11.51 5.28
C ILE A 358 31.39 -11.76 3.86
N SER A 359 30.80 -12.93 3.65
CA SER A 359 30.26 -13.34 2.37
C SER A 359 29.13 -14.31 2.60
N GLY A 360 27.92 -13.86 2.32
CA GLY A 360 26.71 -14.64 2.52
C GLY A 360 25.51 -13.83 2.08
N SER A 361 24.59 -14.45 1.35
CA SER A 361 23.22 -13.95 1.25
C SER A 361 22.38 -14.71 2.28
N ASP A 362 22.12 -14.06 3.40
CA ASP A 362 21.55 -14.71 4.58
C ASP A 362 20.02 -14.63 4.61
N MET A 363 19.42 -15.61 5.27
CA MET A 363 17.98 -15.71 5.48
C MET A 363 17.67 -15.76 6.97
N ILE A 364 17.10 -14.68 7.51
CA ILE A 364 16.91 -14.49 8.95
C ILE A 364 15.42 -14.35 9.28
N PHE A 365 14.95 -15.14 10.25
CA PHE A 365 13.59 -15.11 10.78
C PHE A 365 13.60 -14.82 12.28
N GLY A 366 13.01 -13.71 12.73
CA GLY A 366 12.90 -13.37 14.15
C GLY A 366 11.99 -14.34 14.88
N GLY A 367 10.70 -14.32 14.52
CA GLY A 367 9.68 -15.17 15.10
C GLY A 367 8.68 -14.37 15.90
N ALA A 368 8.70 -14.51 17.23
CA ALA A 368 7.74 -13.83 18.10
C ALA A 368 8.42 -13.21 19.33
N GLY A 369 8.27 -11.91 19.51
CA GLY A 369 8.97 -11.09 20.49
C GLY A 369 9.63 -9.92 19.78
N ASP A 370 10.20 -8.98 20.53
CA ASP A 370 10.77 -7.76 19.94
C ASP A 370 12.21 -8.07 19.48
N ASP A 371 12.39 -8.45 18.22
CA ASP A 371 13.62 -9.02 17.69
C ASP A 371 14.53 -7.97 17.04
N THR A 372 15.84 -8.26 17.02
CA THR A 372 16.83 -7.49 16.25
C THR A 372 17.49 -8.38 15.20
N LEU A 373 17.28 -8.05 13.93
CA LEU A 373 17.80 -8.78 12.78
C LEU A 373 18.79 -7.90 12.00
N ILE A 374 19.96 -8.46 11.68
CA ILE A 374 21.01 -7.78 10.92
C ILE A 374 21.54 -8.75 9.87
N GLY A 375 21.46 -8.38 8.59
CA GLY A 375 21.95 -9.21 7.47
C GLY A 375 23.47 -9.30 7.46
N GLY A 376 24.15 -8.17 7.28
CA GLY A 376 25.60 -8.11 7.22
C GLY A 376 26.36 -8.02 8.56
N SER A 377 27.64 -7.63 8.50
CA SER A 377 28.49 -7.49 9.69
C SER A 377 28.23 -6.20 10.48
N TRP A 378 28.02 -6.30 11.78
CA TRP A 378 27.79 -5.12 12.62
C TRP A 378 29.08 -4.59 13.28
N GLN A 379 29.39 -3.30 13.10
CA GLN A 379 30.39 -2.58 13.91
C GLN A 379 29.71 -1.52 14.80
N ASP A 380 29.83 -1.66 16.12
CA ASP A 380 29.52 -0.58 17.06
C ASP A 380 30.60 0.51 16.98
N ASN A 381 30.40 1.49 16.11
CA ASN A 381 31.13 2.75 16.13
C ASN A 381 30.23 3.91 16.62
N ASN A 382 29.56 3.76 17.79
CA ASN A 382 29.11 4.84 18.67
C ASN A 382 28.93 6.24 18.02
N GLN A 383 27.68 6.55 17.62
CA GLN A 383 27.10 7.89 17.86
C GLN A 383 25.57 8.08 17.71
N ASN A 384 24.76 7.06 17.41
CA ASN A 384 23.31 7.27 17.18
C ASN A 384 22.34 6.51 18.12
N GLY A 385 22.81 5.79 19.14
CA GLY A 385 21.96 5.32 20.24
C GLY A 385 20.87 4.29 19.87
N ILE A 386 21.07 3.48 18.83
CA ILE A 386 20.14 2.41 18.42
C ILE A 386 20.34 1.13 19.26
N VAL A 387 21.55 0.91 19.79
CA VAL A 387 21.89 -0.22 20.67
C VAL A 387 22.63 0.36 21.88
N ASP A 388 22.10 0.18 23.10
CA ASP A 388 22.78 0.62 24.34
C ASP A 388 23.87 -0.42 24.69
N ASP A 389 24.90 0.02 25.43
CA ASP A 389 26.14 -0.68 25.84
C ASP A 389 25.90 -1.93 26.75
N GLY A 390 24.73 -2.55 26.63
CA GLY A 390 24.28 -3.79 27.27
C GLY A 390 24.15 -5.00 26.34
N ASP A 391 24.07 -4.80 25.02
CA ASP A 391 23.88 -5.87 24.01
C ASP A 391 25.13 -6.16 23.18
N THR A 392 26.29 -5.63 23.57
CA THR A 392 27.54 -5.94 22.87
C THR A 392 28.03 -7.35 23.21
N PHE A 393 28.41 -8.05 22.14
CA PHE A 393 29.35 -9.16 22.16
C PHE A 393 30.73 -8.69 22.64
N GLU A 394 30.93 -8.44 23.94
CA GLU A 394 32.25 -8.70 24.53
C GLU A 394 32.22 -8.79 26.06
N GLU A 395 33.11 -9.64 26.55
CA GLU A 395 33.22 -10.08 27.93
C GLU A 395 33.25 -8.97 28.99
N ASN A 396 32.30 -9.04 29.93
CA ASN A 396 32.48 -8.81 31.37
C ASN A 396 33.79 -8.10 31.80
N GLU A 397 33.78 -6.77 32.00
CA GLU A 397 34.36 -6.10 33.20
C GLU A 397 33.88 -4.64 33.39
N SER A 398 32.78 -4.50 34.13
CA SER A 398 32.64 -3.55 35.26
C SER A 398 32.55 -2.00 35.03
N ASN A 399 31.36 -1.50 35.41
CA ASN A 399 31.03 -0.18 35.97
C ASN A 399 30.99 1.06 35.05
N ALA A 400 29.78 1.48 34.65
CA ALA A 400 29.40 2.90 34.58
C ALA A 400 27.86 3.12 34.59
N ASN A 401 27.35 3.77 35.66
CA ASN A 401 26.08 4.53 35.85
C ASN A 401 24.85 4.23 34.97
N GLU A 402 23.77 3.59 35.44
CA GLU A 402 22.79 4.09 36.44
C GLU A 402 22.61 5.65 36.48
N ASP A 403 22.02 6.25 35.45
CA ASP A 403 20.96 7.27 35.61
C ASP A 403 20.27 7.65 34.29
N GLY A 404 19.08 7.09 34.06
CA GLY A 404 18.23 7.42 32.92
C GLY A 404 17.93 8.92 32.75
N SER A 405 18.17 9.41 31.53
CA SER A 405 17.34 10.38 30.80
C SER A 405 18.06 10.80 29.51
N ALA A 406 17.52 10.45 28.35
CA ALA A 406 17.70 11.18 27.09
C ALA A 406 16.41 11.02 26.27
N ASN A 407 15.41 11.91 26.41
CA ASN A 407 14.97 12.90 25.39
C ASN A 407 14.96 12.31 23.97
N ASP A 408 13.84 11.92 23.35
CA ASP A 408 12.53 12.58 23.21
C ASP A 408 12.63 14.07 22.85
N ASP A 409 13.34 14.34 21.75
CA ASP A 409 13.00 15.42 20.81
C ASP A 409 13.71 15.22 19.47
N GLY A 410 12.93 14.87 18.44
CA GLY A 410 13.34 14.95 17.05
C GLY A 410 13.97 16.31 16.72
N GLY A 411 15.04 16.26 15.94
CA GLY A 411 15.73 17.43 15.40
C GLY A 411 17.20 17.51 15.79
N ALA A 412 18.06 17.01 14.91
CA ALA A 412 19.42 17.52 14.79
C ALA A 412 19.74 17.88 13.33
N ASN A 413 19.13 18.95 12.81
CA ASN A 413 19.82 20.18 12.40
C ASN A 413 20.90 20.03 11.31
N ASP A 414 20.43 20.24 10.08
CA ASP A 414 21.14 20.96 9.01
C ASP A 414 21.86 22.22 9.56
N ASP A 415 23.17 22.10 9.81
CA ASP A 415 24.13 23.13 9.43
C ASP A 415 25.51 22.52 9.12
N GLY A 416 25.75 22.29 7.83
CA GLY A 416 27.06 21.91 7.32
C GLY A 416 28.21 22.71 7.98
N SER A 417 29.20 21.95 8.46
CA SER A 417 30.57 22.31 8.87
C SER A 417 30.93 22.10 10.36
N ALA A 418 31.31 20.86 10.66
CA ALA A 418 32.32 20.54 11.66
C ALA A 418 32.94 19.18 11.24
N ASN A 419 34.21 18.97 10.89
CA ASN A 419 35.41 19.78 10.79
C ASN A 419 36.52 18.90 10.17
N ASP A 420 37.03 19.34 9.01
CA ASP A 420 38.30 18.98 8.38
C ASP A 420 39.43 18.65 9.38
N ASP A 421 39.68 17.35 9.59
CA ASP A 421 40.99 16.80 9.93
C ASP A 421 41.46 15.68 8.98
N GLY A 422 41.19 15.85 7.68
CA GLY A 422 42.12 15.50 6.60
C GLY A 422 42.84 14.14 6.66
N ASN A 423 42.14 13.08 7.05
CA ASN A 423 42.46 11.70 6.71
C ASN A 423 41.11 11.02 6.46
N ASP A 424 40.89 10.54 5.22
CA ASP A 424 39.76 9.70 4.82
C ASP A 424 39.34 8.79 5.97
N VAL A 425 38.28 9.20 6.65
CA VAL A 425 37.28 8.31 7.20
C VAL A 425 36.07 8.76 6.40
N GLU A 426 35.92 8.16 5.21
CA GLU A 426 34.58 7.96 4.65
C GLU A 426 33.73 7.46 5.82
N ASN A 427 32.48 7.91 5.89
CA ASN A 427 31.47 7.38 6.78
C ASN A 427 31.59 5.84 6.81
N ASP A 428 32.25 5.26 7.81
CA ASP A 428 32.61 3.83 7.80
C ASP A 428 31.46 2.94 8.30
N ASN A 429 30.24 3.32 7.94
CA ASN A 429 29.19 2.36 7.62
C ASN A 429 29.55 1.58 6.35
N ASP A 430 30.83 1.28 6.13
CA ASP A 430 31.38 0.42 5.09
C ASP A 430 30.99 -1.02 5.48
N MET A 431 29.68 -1.25 5.48
CA MET A 431 29.05 -2.55 5.26
C MET A 431 29.38 -2.88 3.81
N ASP A 432 30.66 -3.16 3.54
CA ASP A 432 31.25 -3.47 2.24
C ASP A 432 30.81 -4.89 1.77
N ASP A 433 29.58 -5.24 2.15
CA ASP A 433 28.86 -6.46 1.85
C ASP A 433 28.04 -6.23 0.57
N PRO A 434 28.40 -6.88 -0.55
CA PRO A 434 27.65 -6.76 -1.78
C PRO A 434 26.51 -7.79 -1.89
N TYR A 435 26.29 -8.60 -0.87
CA TYR A 435 25.33 -9.70 -0.87
C TYR A 435 23.96 -9.22 -0.43
N GLY A 436 22.90 -9.77 -1.04
CA GLY A 436 21.54 -9.37 -0.72
C GLY A 436 20.94 -10.31 0.29
N ASP A 437 20.44 -9.77 1.39
CA ASP A 437 19.90 -10.53 2.52
C ASP A 437 18.37 -10.54 2.53
N GLN A 438 17.85 -11.46 3.31
CA GLN A 438 16.42 -11.78 3.37
C GLN A 438 16.02 -11.88 4.85
N LEU A 439 15.35 -10.84 5.36
CA LEU A 439 15.06 -10.66 6.78
C LEU A 439 13.55 -10.53 7.02
N TRP A 440 12.98 -11.34 7.92
CA TRP A 440 11.58 -11.26 8.36
C TRP A 440 11.50 -11.33 9.87
N ALA A 441 11.11 -10.24 10.50
CA ALA A 441 11.13 -10.15 11.96
C ALA A 441 9.97 -10.91 12.60
N GLY A 442 8.73 -10.71 12.14
CA GLY A 442 7.62 -11.58 12.50
C GLY A 442 6.58 -10.88 13.38
N ILE A 443 6.48 -11.24 14.66
CA ILE A 443 5.53 -10.61 15.59
C ILE A 443 6.32 -9.94 16.70
N GLY A 444 6.21 -8.62 16.84
CA GLY A 444 7.00 -7.85 17.81
C GLY A 444 7.13 -6.42 17.34
N ASP A 445 7.62 -5.54 18.20
CA ASP A 445 8.12 -4.24 17.76
C ASP A 445 9.62 -4.42 17.42
N ASP A 446 9.92 -4.66 16.15
CA ASP A 446 11.21 -5.23 15.73
C ASP A 446 12.20 -4.19 15.18
N LEU A 447 13.49 -4.54 15.15
CA LEU A 447 14.56 -3.79 14.50
C LEU A 447 15.19 -4.63 13.39
N VAL A 448 15.05 -4.20 12.14
CA VAL A 448 15.57 -4.90 10.96
C VAL A 448 16.57 -4.03 10.22
N ILE A 449 17.77 -4.55 9.97
CA ILE A 449 18.86 -3.86 9.27
C ILE A 449 19.37 -4.76 8.15
N GLY A 450 19.21 -4.33 6.90
CA GLY A 450 19.72 -5.04 5.71
C GLY A 450 21.24 -5.06 5.69
N GLY A 451 21.85 -3.91 5.46
CA GLY A 451 23.30 -3.78 5.41
C GLY A 451 23.75 -3.17 4.08
N GLY A 452 24.85 -3.67 3.53
CA GLY A 452 25.12 -3.44 2.11
C GLY A 452 24.46 -4.56 1.33
N GLY A 453 24.00 -4.31 0.11
CA GLY A 453 23.40 -5.40 -0.66
C GLY A 453 22.29 -4.97 -1.58
N SER A 454 21.26 -5.79 -1.64
CA SER A 454 19.99 -5.52 -2.31
C SER A 454 19.03 -6.46 -1.61
N ASP A 455 18.43 -5.96 -0.57
CA ASP A 455 17.90 -6.74 0.52
C ASP A 455 16.38 -6.85 0.42
N VAL A 456 15.82 -7.86 1.09
CA VAL A 456 14.38 -8.00 1.27
C VAL A 456 14.09 -7.97 2.76
N LEU A 457 13.42 -6.92 3.21
CA LEU A 457 13.12 -6.68 4.61
C LEU A 457 11.62 -6.77 4.87
N GLY A 458 11.23 -7.42 5.96
CA GLY A 458 9.85 -7.47 6.44
C GLY A 458 9.78 -7.30 7.95
N GLY A 459 9.01 -6.31 8.42
CA GLY A 459 8.76 -6.09 9.85
C GLY A 459 7.77 -7.11 10.38
N GLY A 460 6.52 -7.02 9.92
CA GLY A 460 5.49 -8.03 10.21
C GLY A 460 4.35 -7.47 11.05
N VAL A 461 4.19 -7.92 12.29
CA VAL A 461 3.13 -7.46 13.18
C VAL A 461 3.75 -6.71 14.36
N GLY A 462 3.55 -5.40 14.40
CA GLY A 462 3.98 -4.54 15.49
C GLY A 462 4.48 -3.21 14.94
N HIS A 463 5.09 -2.38 15.79
CA HIS A 463 5.65 -1.09 15.38
C HIS A 463 7.14 -1.26 15.08
N ASP A 464 7.45 -1.46 13.81
CA ASP A 464 8.76 -1.93 13.39
C ASP A 464 9.68 -0.78 12.96
N LYS A 465 10.99 -1.00 13.09
CA LYS A 465 12.02 -0.13 12.53
C LYS A 465 12.85 -0.88 11.49
N LEU A 466 12.76 -0.44 10.24
CA LEU A 466 13.43 -1.07 9.11
C LEU A 466 14.45 -0.11 8.50
N MET A 467 15.67 -0.60 8.27
CA MET A 467 16.76 0.15 7.64
C MET A 467 17.39 -0.68 6.52
N GLY A 468 17.25 -0.27 5.26
CA GLY A 468 17.88 -0.93 4.11
C GLY A 468 19.38 -0.68 4.05
N LEU A 469 19.76 0.60 4.14
CA LEU A 469 21.12 1.14 4.05
C LEU A 469 21.64 1.20 2.60
N ASP A 470 22.65 0.43 2.20
CA ASP A 470 23.23 0.55 0.86
C ASP A 470 22.67 -0.56 -0.03
N GLY A 471 22.03 -0.25 -1.16
CA GLY A 471 21.48 -1.30 -2.02
C GLY A 471 20.16 -0.92 -2.65
N ASN A 472 19.73 -1.71 -3.63
CA ASN A 472 18.38 -1.57 -4.15
C ASN A 472 17.46 -2.53 -3.39
N ASP A 473 16.76 -2.01 -2.40
CA ASP A 473 16.07 -2.79 -1.40
C ASP A 473 14.56 -2.92 -1.68
N LEU A 474 13.99 -4.00 -1.16
CA LEU A 474 12.56 -4.27 -1.15
C LEU A 474 12.07 -4.40 0.28
N ILE A 475 11.35 -3.38 0.76
CA ILE A 475 10.98 -3.25 2.17
C ILE A 475 9.45 -3.34 2.34
N PHE A 476 9.02 -4.18 3.29
CA PHE A 476 7.63 -4.32 3.71
C PHE A 476 7.51 -3.96 5.20
N GLY A 477 6.77 -2.89 5.53
CA GLY A 477 6.49 -2.50 6.92
C GLY A 477 5.83 -3.64 7.69
N GLY A 478 4.71 -4.17 7.17
CA GLY A 478 4.11 -5.35 7.77
C GLY A 478 2.64 -5.55 7.44
N GLN A 479 1.95 -6.33 8.28
CA GLN A 479 0.49 -6.49 8.22
C GLN A 479 -0.26 -5.46 9.09
N THR A 480 0.37 -5.00 10.17
CA THR A 480 -0.15 -3.97 11.08
C THR A 480 1.03 -3.30 11.79
N GLY A 481 1.01 -1.99 11.95
CA GLY A 481 2.05 -1.29 12.69
C GLY A 481 1.81 0.20 12.69
N ASP A 482 2.81 0.96 13.11
CA ASP A 482 3.03 2.37 12.77
C ASP A 482 4.56 2.37 12.58
N ASP A 483 4.99 2.06 11.36
CA ASP A 483 6.36 1.61 11.11
C ASP A 483 7.28 2.78 10.79
N THR A 484 8.56 2.65 11.12
CA THR A 484 9.61 3.61 10.75
C THR A 484 10.58 2.96 9.77
N ILE A 485 10.54 3.42 8.53
CA ILE A 485 11.30 2.85 7.42
C ILE A 485 12.28 3.88 6.84
N ASP A 486 13.54 3.49 6.71
CA ASP A 486 14.61 4.25 6.06
C ASP A 486 15.28 3.33 5.03
N ALA A 487 14.98 3.50 3.74
CA ALA A 487 15.46 2.59 2.70
C ALA A 487 16.96 2.79 2.42
N GLY A 488 17.41 4.04 2.32
CA GLY A 488 18.83 4.39 2.35
C GLY A 488 19.33 4.85 0.99
N ALA A 489 20.30 4.17 0.40
CA ALA A 489 20.90 4.56 -0.87
C ALA A 489 20.69 3.47 -1.92
N GLY A 490 20.02 3.79 -3.03
CA GLY A 490 19.73 2.87 -4.11
C GLY A 490 18.39 3.17 -4.75
N ASP A 491 18.02 2.44 -5.81
CA ASP A 491 16.64 2.57 -6.31
C ASP A 491 15.75 1.60 -5.52
N ASP A 492 15.08 2.08 -4.47
CA ASP A 492 14.36 1.25 -3.50
C ASP A 492 12.87 1.09 -3.82
N THR A 493 12.27 0.04 -3.26
CA THR A 493 10.82 -0.15 -3.28
C THR A 493 10.29 -0.44 -1.88
N VAL A 494 9.46 0.47 -1.35
CA VAL A 494 8.95 0.39 0.02
C VAL A 494 7.42 0.30 0.05
N PHE A 495 6.89 -0.60 0.87
CA PHE A 495 5.47 -0.74 1.17
C PHE A 495 5.22 -0.60 2.69
N GLY A 496 4.73 0.55 3.16
CA GLY A 496 4.35 0.78 4.57
C GLY A 496 3.23 -0.16 5.02
N SER A 497 2.21 -0.31 4.18
CA SER A 497 1.08 -1.24 4.34
C SER A 497 -0.05 -0.72 5.24
N HIS A 498 -0.10 -1.06 6.53
CA HIS A 498 -1.17 -0.59 7.43
C HIS A 498 -0.55 0.03 8.68
N GLY A 499 -0.89 1.28 8.96
CA GLY A 499 -0.34 2.02 10.08
C GLY A 499 -0.26 3.51 9.80
N GLU A 500 0.05 4.31 10.81
CA GLU A 500 0.57 5.67 10.56
C GLU A 500 2.10 5.57 10.35
N ASP A 501 2.52 5.30 9.12
CA ASP A 501 3.90 4.96 8.82
C ASP A 501 4.77 6.19 8.55
N THR A 502 6.05 6.12 8.90
CA THR A 502 7.07 7.11 8.54
C THR A 502 8.08 6.48 7.59
N ILE A 503 8.10 6.93 6.34
CA ILE A 503 8.90 6.33 5.26
C ILE A 503 9.88 7.37 4.70
N ALA A 504 11.15 7.00 4.62
CA ALA A 504 12.20 7.71 3.88
C ALA A 504 12.77 6.79 2.78
N GLY A 505 12.79 7.26 1.53
CA GLY A 505 13.45 6.60 0.41
C GLY A 505 14.96 6.75 0.51
N GLY A 506 15.45 7.99 0.40
CA GLY A 506 16.84 8.33 0.67
C GLY A 506 17.57 8.88 -0.56
N GLU A 507 18.64 8.24 -1.02
CA GLU A 507 19.37 8.61 -2.24
C GLU A 507 18.95 7.74 -3.43
N ASP A 508 18.95 8.32 -4.65
CA ASP A 508 18.59 7.70 -5.93
C ASP A 508 17.06 7.57 -6.19
N ASP A 509 16.61 6.89 -7.24
CA ASP A 509 15.22 6.99 -7.74
C ASP A 509 14.29 5.96 -7.04
N ASP A 510 13.45 6.40 -6.10
CA ASP A 510 12.66 5.48 -5.24
C ASP A 510 11.19 5.28 -5.66
N LEU A 511 10.61 4.15 -5.22
CA LEU A 511 9.19 3.84 -5.32
C LEU A 511 8.58 3.54 -3.94
N LEU A 512 7.80 4.49 -3.42
CA LEU A 512 7.29 4.46 -2.04
C LEU A 512 5.77 4.39 -2.00
N PHE A 513 5.23 3.46 -1.21
CA PHE A 513 3.80 3.31 -0.94
C PHE A 513 3.53 3.39 0.57
N GLY A 514 2.73 4.36 1.02
CA GLY A 514 2.25 4.45 2.42
C GLY A 514 1.26 3.34 2.70
N GLY A 515 0.07 3.42 2.10
CA GLY A 515 -0.93 2.36 2.14
C GLY A 515 -2.19 2.78 2.88
N HIS A 516 -2.37 2.29 4.10
CA HIS A 516 -3.53 2.52 4.93
C HIS A 516 -3.13 3.23 6.22
N GLY A 517 -3.61 4.46 6.43
CA GLY A 517 -3.35 5.24 7.63
C GLY A 517 -2.80 6.62 7.26
N ASN A 518 -2.47 7.44 8.25
CA ASN A 518 -1.98 8.80 7.98
C ASN A 518 -0.45 8.75 7.84
N ASP A 519 0.05 8.61 6.63
CA ASP A 519 1.46 8.31 6.40
C ASP A 519 2.30 9.58 6.21
N ALA A 520 3.57 9.52 6.63
CA ALA A 520 4.58 10.55 6.40
C ALA A 520 5.67 10.00 5.48
N ILE A 521 5.63 10.37 4.19
CA ILE A 521 6.50 9.82 3.15
C ILE A 521 7.45 10.90 2.63
N THR A 522 8.75 10.60 2.63
CA THR A 522 9.81 11.44 2.05
C THR A 522 10.56 10.64 0.98
N GLY A 523 10.61 11.14 -0.25
CA GLY A 523 11.40 10.55 -1.34
C GLY A 523 12.88 10.69 -1.05
N GLY A 524 13.42 11.89 -1.20
CA GLY A 524 14.80 12.17 -0.84
C GLY A 524 15.54 12.83 -1.99
N ASP A 525 16.78 12.43 -2.26
CA ASP A 525 17.53 12.89 -3.43
C ASP A 525 17.26 11.93 -4.59
N GLY A 526 16.52 12.30 -5.63
CA GLY A 526 16.06 11.30 -6.59
C GLY A 526 14.98 11.81 -7.51
N ASN A 527 14.53 11.03 -8.49
CA ASN A 527 13.25 11.26 -9.15
C ASN A 527 12.26 10.23 -8.66
N ASP A 528 11.60 10.54 -7.56
CA ASP A 528 10.89 9.55 -6.78
C ASP A 528 9.43 9.42 -7.22
N VAL A 529 8.83 8.28 -6.91
CA VAL A 529 7.40 8.03 -7.10
C VAL A 529 6.77 7.67 -5.76
N LEU A 530 5.95 8.58 -5.23
CA LEU A 530 5.29 8.43 -3.92
C LEU A 530 3.79 8.24 -4.08
N TYR A 531 3.26 7.26 -3.37
CA TYR A 531 1.83 7.00 -3.21
C TYR A 531 1.48 7.08 -1.72
N GLY A 532 0.66 8.05 -1.31
CA GLY A 532 0.13 8.17 0.05
C GLY A 532 -0.78 6.98 0.35
N GLY A 533 -1.94 6.92 -0.31
CA GLY A 533 -2.84 5.78 -0.23
C GLY A 533 -4.23 6.19 0.23
N LYS A 534 -4.63 5.70 1.41
CA LYS A 534 -5.91 6.01 2.05
C LYS A 534 -5.65 6.74 3.35
N ASP A 535 -6.59 7.61 3.71
CA ASP A 535 -6.52 8.49 4.88
C ASP A 535 -5.57 9.69 4.62
N ASP A 536 -5.29 10.52 5.63
CA ASP A 536 -4.70 11.85 5.41
C ASP A 536 -3.17 11.78 5.39
N ASP A 537 -2.56 11.87 4.21
CA ASP A 537 -1.12 11.64 4.04
C ASP A 537 -0.28 12.93 3.97
N THR A 538 1.00 12.85 4.33
CA THR A 538 1.99 13.92 4.13
C THR A 538 3.12 13.43 3.22
N LEU A 539 3.21 14.00 2.02
CA LEU A 539 4.19 13.61 1.00
C LEU A 539 5.21 14.73 0.76
N THR A 540 6.49 14.37 0.82
CA THR A 540 7.63 15.24 0.48
C THR A 540 8.44 14.56 -0.62
N GLY A 541 8.40 15.06 -1.85
CA GLY A 541 9.20 14.49 -2.95
C GLY A 541 10.71 14.54 -2.64
N GLY A 542 11.19 15.69 -2.17
CA GLY A 542 12.60 15.86 -1.82
C GLY A 542 13.29 16.73 -2.86
N ALA A 543 14.39 16.28 -3.44
CA ALA A 543 15.19 16.96 -4.44
C ALA A 543 15.26 16.14 -5.73
N GLY A 544 14.58 16.62 -6.77
CA GLY A 544 14.66 16.09 -8.13
C GLY A 544 13.36 16.34 -8.87
N ASP A 545 13.01 15.51 -9.85
CA ASP A 545 11.76 15.66 -10.59
C ASP A 545 10.77 14.55 -10.16
N ASP A 546 10.00 14.81 -9.10
CA ASP A 546 9.22 13.77 -8.41
C ASP A 546 7.80 13.59 -8.95
N THR A 547 7.22 12.40 -8.74
CA THR A 547 5.82 12.10 -9.05
C THR A 547 5.07 11.69 -7.78
N LEU A 548 4.08 12.49 -7.39
CA LEU A 548 3.34 12.32 -6.14
C LEU A 548 1.86 12.00 -6.41
N TYR A 549 1.34 11.02 -5.69
CA TYR A 549 -0.07 10.65 -5.64
C TYR A 549 -0.49 10.68 -4.17
N GLY A 550 -1.34 11.63 -3.78
CA GLY A 550 -1.87 11.69 -2.41
C GLY A 550 -2.75 10.48 -2.15
N GLY A 551 -3.92 10.44 -2.79
CA GLY A 551 -4.76 9.26 -2.81
C GLY A 551 -6.18 9.62 -2.43
N ALA A 552 -6.72 8.98 -1.39
CA ALA A 552 -8.00 9.34 -0.81
C ALA A 552 -7.79 9.87 0.61
N GLY A 553 -8.17 11.10 0.88
CA GLY A 553 -7.95 11.75 2.17
C GLY A 553 -7.74 13.24 1.97
N ASP A 554 -7.49 13.97 3.06
CA ASP A 554 -7.06 15.38 3.03
C ASP A 554 -5.51 15.42 2.99
N ASP A 555 -4.91 15.38 1.79
CA ASP A 555 -3.47 15.15 1.63
C ASP A 555 -2.64 16.45 1.73
N ARG A 556 -1.41 16.34 2.26
CA ARG A 556 -0.44 17.44 2.36
C ARG A 556 0.80 17.16 1.52
N PHE A 557 1.05 18.01 0.52
CA PHE A 557 2.26 17.97 -0.30
C PHE A 557 3.24 19.04 0.15
N VAL A 558 4.40 18.64 0.68
CA VAL A 558 5.39 19.54 1.27
C VAL A 558 6.51 19.82 0.29
N PHE A 559 6.82 21.11 0.11
CA PHE A 559 7.86 21.58 -0.81
C PHE A 559 8.98 22.32 -0.07
N SER A 560 10.19 22.16 -0.58
CA SER A 560 11.37 22.91 -0.16
C SER A 560 11.87 23.84 -1.28
N ALA A 561 12.97 24.54 -1.04
CA ALA A 561 13.61 25.35 -2.08
C ALA A 561 14.28 24.50 -3.18
N GLU A 562 14.50 23.21 -2.93
CA GLU A 562 15.29 22.29 -3.75
C GLU A 562 14.45 21.15 -4.38
N SER A 563 13.11 21.17 -4.22
CA SER A 563 12.15 20.23 -4.82
C SER A 563 11.95 20.37 -6.33
N GLY A 564 13.04 20.25 -7.09
CA GLY A 564 13.13 20.39 -8.55
C GLY A 564 11.84 20.63 -9.36
N ASN A 565 11.39 19.66 -10.16
CA ASN A 565 10.21 19.80 -11.02
C ASN A 565 9.19 18.67 -10.83
N ASP A 566 8.26 18.87 -9.90
CA ASP A 566 7.39 17.80 -9.44
C ASP A 566 6.06 17.75 -10.20
N THR A 567 5.44 16.59 -10.19
CA THR A 567 4.10 16.35 -10.72
C THR A 567 3.21 15.72 -9.67
N ILE A 568 2.05 16.34 -9.39
CA ILE A 568 1.00 15.74 -8.55
C ILE A 568 -0.12 15.22 -9.44
N TYR A 569 -0.55 13.99 -9.18
CA TYR A 569 -1.77 13.40 -9.71
C TYR A 569 -2.82 13.27 -8.61
N GLY A 570 -4.08 13.51 -8.97
CA GLY A 570 -5.21 13.30 -8.05
C GLY A 570 -5.58 14.49 -7.17
N PHE A 571 -4.82 15.59 -7.21
CA PHE A 571 -5.04 16.77 -6.35
C PHE A 571 -6.52 17.25 -6.34
N ASP A 572 -7.17 17.18 -5.19
CA ASP A 572 -8.50 17.76 -4.92
C ASP A 572 -8.36 19.15 -4.29
N ASP A 573 -9.01 20.13 -4.90
CA ASP A 573 -8.90 21.53 -4.49
C ASP A 573 -9.68 21.90 -3.22
N LYS A 574 -10.42 20.95 -2.64
CA LYS A 574 -11.17 21.14 -1.38
C LYS A 574 -10.53 20.50 -0.17
N ASP A 575 -9.79 19.42 -0.39
CA ASP A 575 -9.34 18.50 0.65
C ASP A 575 -7.80 18.59 0.78
N ASP A 576 -7.06 18.77 -0.32
CA ASP A 576 -5.61 18.77 -0.32
C ASP A 576 -4.96 20.15 -0.08
N VAL A 577 -3.72 20.12 0.45
CA VAL A 577 -2.91 21.30 0.76
C VAL A 577 -1.52 21.20 0.15
N LEU A 578 -1.08 22.30 -0.49
CA LEU A 578 0.30 22.51 -0.94
C LEU A 578 1.07 23.32 0.12
N ASP A 579 2.00 22.70 0.82
CA ASP A 579 2.77 23.33 1.90
C ASP A 579 4.11 23.88 1.43
N PHE A 580 4.27 25.20 1.49
CA PHE A 580 5.50 25.93 1.21
C PHE A 580 6.13 26.57 2.45
N THR A 581 5.67 26.23 3.66
CA THR A 581 6.09 26.83 4.94
C THR A 581 7.62 26.81 5.10
N ASN A 582 8.27 25.71 4.68
CA ASN A 582 9.71 25.53 4.79
C ASN A 582 10.48 25.95 3.53
N ALA A 583 9.80 26.27 2.43
CA ALA A 583 10.45 26.64 1.18
C ALA A 583 10.97 28.10 1.14
N GLY A 584 10.51 28.95 2.06
CA GLY A 584 10.85 30.38 2.06
C GLY A 584 10.29 31.14 0.85
N ILE A 585 9.24 30.61 0.24
CA ILE A 585 8.52 31.17 -0.92
C ILE A 585 7.25 31.84 -0.40
N ALA A 586 6.87 32.99 -0.97
CA ALA A 586 5.57 33.59 -0.68
C ALA A 586 4.60 33.37 -1.85
N PHE A 587 3.29 33.36 -1.59
CA PHE A 587 2.26 33.26 -2.63
C PHE A 587 2.46 34.24 -3.80
N ALA A 588 2.96 35.45 -3.51
CA ALA A 588 3.22 36.48 -4.51
C ALA A 588 4.37 36.16 -5.49
N ASP A 589 5.21 35.19 -5.16
CA ASP A 589 6.33 34.75 -5.99
C ASP A 589 5.95 33.61 -6.95
N LEU A 590 4.76 33.02 -6.78
CA LEU A 590 4.23 31.96 -7.64
C LEU A 590 3.73 32.51 -8.98
N GLN A 591 4.06 31.82 -10.07
CA GLN A 591 3.55 32.08 -11.41
C GLN A 591 2.75 30.88 -11.89
N THR A 592 1.54 31.12 -12.40
CA THR A 592 0.68 30.02 -12.85
C THR A 592 0.35 30.08 -14.34
N SER A 593 0.25 28.91 -14.95
CA SER A 593 -0.20 28.76 -16.34
C SER A 593 -0.92 27.43 -16.55
N GLN A 594 -1.87 27.39 -17.48
CA GLN A 594 -2.57 26.16 -17.87
C GLN A 594 -1.79 25.48 -18.99
N VAL A 595 -1.39 24.22 -18.79
CA VAL A 595 -0.56 23.44 -19.73
C VAL A 595 -1.11 22.01 -19.81
N ASP A 596 -1.29 21.49 -21.03
CA ASP A 596 -1.62 20.08 -21.31
C ASP A 596 -2.75 19.44 -20.47
N GLY A 597 -3.76 20.22 -20.08
CA GLY A 597 -4.92 19.74 -19.31
C GLY A 597 -4.73 19.74 -17.80
N GLY A 598 -3.66 20.38 -17.30
CA GLY A 598 -3.42 20.65 -15.88
C GLY A 598 -2.91 22.06 -15.62
N THR A 599 -2.56 22.32 -14.36
CA THR A 599 -2.07 23.62 -13.87
C THR A 599 -0.58 23.54 -13.56
N MET A 600 0.21 24.39 -14.22
CA MET A 600 1.62 24.58 -13.93
C MET A 600 1.80 25.75 -12.96
N ILE A 601 2.47 25.51 -11.84
CA ILE A 601 2.88 26.50 -10.84
C ILE A 601 4.41 26.58 -10.90
N SER A 602 4.98 27.78 -11.01
CA SER A 602 6.43 27.99 -11.14
C SER A 602 6.92 29.02 -10.15
N TRP A 603 8.08 28.76 -9.53
CA TRP A 603 8.80 29.70 -8.68
C TRP A 603 10.28 29.79 -9.09
N ALA A 604 11.12 30.48 -8.30
CA ALA A 604 12.53 30.64 -8.63
C ALA A 604 13.37 29.36 -8.45
N GLY A 605 12.86 28.40 -7.68
CA GLY A 605 13.53 27.14 -7.30
C GLY A 605 13.06 25.92 -8.09
N GLY A 606 11.84 25.93 -8.65
CA GLY A 606 11.26 24.74 -9.28
C GLY A 606 9.94 25.00 -10.00
N ASN A 607 9.35 23.92 -10.51
CA ASN A 607 8.01 23.90 -11.10
C ASN A 607 7.19 22.77 -10.49
N LEU A 608 5.89 22.98 -10.36
CA LEU A 608 4.93 21.98 -9.93
C LEU A 608 3.83 21.86 -10.98
N PHE A 609 3.59 20.65 -11.47
CA PHE A 609 2.49 20.35 -12.39
C PHE A 609 1.38 19.59 -11.67
N LEU A 610 0.22 20.23 -11.52
CA LEU A 610 -1.00 19.59 -11.02
C LEU A 610 -1.76 18.99 -12.20
N ALA A 611 -1.66 17.67 -12.36
CA ALA A 611 -2.29 16.95 -13.47
C ALA A 611 -3.81 16.91 -13.31
N GLY A 612 -4.57 17.29 -14.35
CA GLY A 612 -6.04 17.26 -14.34
C GLY A 612 -6.72 18.47 -13.67
N VAL A 613 -6.00 19.24 -12.87
CA VAL A 613 -6.51 20.46 -12.22
C VAL A 613 -6.60 21.60 -13.24
N THR A 614 -7.81 22.05 -13.58
CA THR A 614 -8.04 23.12 -14.60
C THR A 614 -8.71 24.38 -14.05
N VAL A 615 -8.98 24.42 -12.75
CA VAL A 615 -9.55 25.55 -12.04
C VAL A 615 -8.51 26.66 -11.79
N GLN A 616 -8.97 27.84 -11.38
CA GLN A 616 -8.06 28.92 -11.00
C GLN A 616 -7.49 28.64 -9.62
N ILE A 617 -6.16 28.74 -9.47
CA ILE A 617 -5.51 28.63 -8.17
C ILE A 617 -6.10 29.63 -7.15
N SER A 618 -6.22 29.19 -5.91
CA SER A 618 -6.70 29.99 -4.79
C SER A 618 -5.68 29.95 -3.65
N GLU A 619 -5.64 31.02 -2.85
CA GLU A 619 -4.63 31.17 -1.77
C GLU A 619 -4.89 30.21 -0.59
N ASP A 620 -6.09 29.63 -0.51
CA ASP A 620 -6.48 28.64 0.50
C ASP A 620 -5.92 27.22 0.26
N TRP A 621 -5.42 26.92 -0.94
CA TRP A 621 -4.71 25.65 -1.20
C TRP A 621 -3.31 25.61 -0.62
N PHE A 622 -2.82 26.72 -0.05
CA PHE A 622 -1.41 26.90 0.28
C PHE A 622 -1.18 27.23 1.75
N ASP A 623 -0.20 26.56 2.35
CA ASP A 623 0.42 26.97 3.60
C ASP A 623 1.79 27.63 3.34
N PHE A 624 2.13 28.67 4.11
CA PHE A 624 3.33 29.51 3.94
C PHE A 624 3.98 29.94 5.27
#